data_AF-A0A897N9L6-F1
#
_entry.id   AF-A0A897N9L6-F1
#
_cell.length_a   1.000
_cell.length_b   1.000
_cell.length_c   1.000
_cell.angle_alpha   90.00
_cell.angle_beta   90.00
_cell.angle_gamma   90.00
#
_symmetry.space_group_name_H-M   'P 1'
#
loop_
_entity.id
_entity.type
_entity.pdbx_description
1 polymer ?
#
loop_
_entity_poly.entity_id
_entity_poly.type
_entity_poly.pdbx_seq_one_letter_code
_entity_poly.pdbx_strand_id
1 'polypeptide(L)'
;MEAVTTVMQVALIQIDDYGPWTVTPEPRRETDLQSLQASLFADFAEFVGAYDGYAFYGRFDNMYAVVNEIDPTAFERFQRRVRNSYPVTVSVGVGRASTPVEALDVASERLQAAGSAQDGDRREVLAVGSDEPVEAGSVTVGHFDVVDVTGSLTDRRNAVDVTLAIRRATLELVTYLRQEYDSIAHFVGGDNIIAVCPDIGPGAFDDAIEHVNAETGIELQVGVGRGPTAHVAGDEAKAALERCRATGARIRGVDKLPADD
;
A
#
# COMPACT_ATOMS: atom_id res chain seq x y z
N MET A 1 -9.09 12.39 29.33
CA MET A 1 -8.82 11.14 28.60
C MET A 1 -7.66 11.46 27.70
N GLU A 2 -6.49 10.88 27.93
CA GLU A 2 -5.45 10.87 26.90
C GLU A 2 -6.06 10.20 25.66
N ALA A 3 -5.96 10.86 24.51
CA ALA A 3 -6.32 10.25 23.25
C ALA A 3 -5.42 9.03 23.09
N VAL A 4 -6.00 7.82 23.10
CA VAL A 4 -5.30 6.62 22.68
C VAL A 4 -4.87 6.90 21.25
N THR A 5 -3.59 7.14 21.03
CA THR A 5 -3.07 7.42 19.71
C THR A 5 -3.11 6.09 18.96
N THR A 6 -4.05 5.95 18.02
CA THR A 6 -4.15 4.81 17.11
C THR A 6 -2.81 4.70 16.37
N VAL A 7 -2.02 3.67 16.67
CA VAL A 7 -0.76 3.44 15.98
C VAL A 7 -0.96 2.45 14.84
N MET A 8 -0.51 2.82 13.65
CA MET A 8 -0.42 1.94 12.50
C MET A 8 0.97 1.33 12.40
N GLN A 9 1.03 0.07 11.99
CA GLN A 9 2.30 -0.61 11.71
C GLN A 9 2.47 -0.83 10.22
N VAL A 10 3.58 -0.32 9.67
CA VAL A 10 3.95 -0.49 8.26
C VAL A 10 5.30 -1.20 8.18
N ALA A 11 5.39 -2.18 7.29
CA ALA A 11 6.65 -2.82 6.92
C ALA A 11 7.08 -2.38 5.52
N LEU A 12 8.35 -2.02 5.38
CA LEU A 12 9.03 -1.78 4.11
C LEU A 12 9.99 -2.95 3.85
N ILE A 13 9.82 -3.60 2.71
CA ILE A 13 10.68 -4.67 2.21
C ILE A 13 11.54 -4.09 1.08
N GLN A 14 12.85 -4.29 1.16
CA GLN A 14 13.80 -3.85 0.13
C GLN A 14 14.69 -5.02 -0.29
N ILE A 15 14.81 -5.26 -1.59
CA ILE A 15 15.72 -6.27 -2.12
C ILE A 15 17.17 -5.77 -1.93
N ASP A 16 18.01 -6.58 -1.29
CA ASP A 16 19.39 -6.22 -0.99
C ASP A 16 20.25 -6.24 -2.26
N ASP A 17 21.06 -5.19 -2.43
CA ASP A 17 22.05 -5.06 -3.51
C ASP A 17 21.48 -5.31 -4.92
N TYR A 18 20.19 -4.97 -5.12
CA TYR A 18 19.46 -5.41 -6.31
C TYR A 18 20.00 -4.80 -7.60
N GLY A 19 20.27 -3.50 -7.62
CA GLY A 19 20.80 -2.79 -8.79
C GLY A 19 22.09 -3.44 -9.32
N PRO A 20 23.16 -3.52 -8.51
CA PRO A 20 24.39 -4.23 -8.88
C PRO A 20 24.17 -5.71 -9.23
N TRP A 21 23.29 -6.40 -8.52
CA TRP A 21 22.95 -7.80 -8.82
C TRP A 21 22.32 -7.98 -10.21
N THR A 22 21.50 -7.05 -10.69
CA THR A 22 20.87 -7.19 -12.02
C THR A 22 21.87 -7.18 -13.18
N VAL A 23 23.07 -6.61 -12.97
CA VAL A 23 24.09 -6.39 -14.01
C VAL A 23 25.37 -7.22 -13.86
N THR A 24 25.55 -7.93 -12.74
CA THR A 24 26.81 -8.62 -12.40
C THR A 24 26.65 -10.15 -12.37
N PRO A 25 27.55 -10.95 -12.99
CA PRO A 25 28.73 -10.54 -13.78
C PRO A 25 28.38 -10.01 -15.18
N GLU A 26 27.15 -10.22 -15.64
CA GLU A 26 26.60 -9.68 -16.88
C GLU A 26 25.12 -9.29 -16.70
N PRO A 27 24.57 -8.38 -17.53
CA PRO A 27 23.16 -8.02 -17.50
C PRO A 27 22.22 -9.22 -17.63
N ARG A 28 21.29 -9.33 -16.67
CA ARG A 28 20.18 -10.29 -16.73
C ARG A 28 19.11 -9.82 -17.70
N ARG A 29 18.35 -10.77 -18.24
CA ARG A 29 17.23 -10.47 -19.14
C ARG A 29 16.10 -9.82 -18.35
N GLU A 30 15.55 -8.74 -18.89
CA GLU A 30 14.48 -7.98 -18.26
C GLU A 30 13.25 -8.83 -17.92
N THR A 31 12.88 -9.77 -18.79
CA THR A 31 11.74 -10.68 -18.55
C THR A 31 11.95 -11.59 -17.36
N ASP A 32 13.20 -11.99 -17.09
CA ASP A 32 13.55 -12.83 -15.94
C ASP A 32 13.49 -12.00 -14.65
N LEU A 33 13.90 -10.73 -14.70
CA LEU A 33 13.79 -9.78 -13.60
C LEU A 33 12.32 -9.50 -13.26
N GLN A 34 11.48 -9.26 -14.27
CA GLN A 34 10.04 -9.05 -14.10
C GLN A 34 9.35 -10.28 -13.51
N SER A 35 9.71 -11.48 -13.96
CA SER A 35 9.19 -12.73 -13.39
C SER A 35 9.59 -12.87 -11.93
N LEU A 36 10.85 -12.62 -11.58
CA LEU A 36 11.34 -12.69 -10.20
C LEU A 36 10.61 -11.68 -9.31
N GLN A 37 10.49 -10.42 -9.75
CA GLN A 37 9.81 -9.35 -9.02
C GLN A 37 8.34 -9.69 -8.75
N ALA A 38 7.63 -10.19 -9.77
CA ALA A 38 6.23 -10.58 -9.64
C ALA A 38 6.06 -11.79 -8.69
N SER A 39 6.92 -12.80 -8.80
CA SER A 39 6.89 -13.96 -7.88
C SER A 39 7.21 -13.58 -6.44
N LEU A 40 8.22 -12.72 -6.23
CA LEU A 40 8.59 -12.24 -4.91
C LEU A 40 7.45 -11.41 -4.28
N PHE A 41 6.80 -10.55 -5.06
CA PHE A 41 5.63 -9.82 -4.58
C PHE A 41 4.46 -10.77 -4.23
N ALA A 42 4.23 -11.81 -5.03
CA ALA A 42 3.20 -12.81 -4.72
C ALA A 42 3.49 -13.54 -3.39
N ASP A 43 4.73 -13.96 -3.16
CA ASP A 43 5.15 -14.56 -1.89
C ASP A 43 5.04 -13.59 -0.70
N PHE A 44 5.33 -12.31 -0.93
CA PHE A 44 5.18 -11.25 0.08
C PHE A 44 3.71 -11.02 0.43
N ALA A 45 2.85 -10.91 -0.58
CA ALA A 45 1.41 -10.74 -0.38
C ALA A 45 0.79 -11.95 0.32
N GLU A 46 1.21 -13.17 -0.02
CA GLU A 46 0.79 -14.39 0.69
C GLU A 46 1.24 -14.36 2.16
N PHE A 47 2.51 -14.02 2.43
CA PHE A 47 3.02 -13.91 3.79
C PHE A 47 2.24 -12.90 4.62
N VAL A 48 2.02 -11.70 4.08
CA VAL A 48 1.30 -10.61 4.75
C VAL A 48 -0.17 -10.98 4.97
N GLY A 49 -0.82 -11.60 3.98
CA GLY A 49 -2.22 -12.02 4.07
C GLY A 49 -2.46 -13.11 5.12
N ALA A 50 -1.45 -13.95 5.42
CA ALA A 50 -1.55 -14.94 6.49
C ALA A 50 -1.64 -14.33 7.91
N TYR A 51 -1.42 -13.01 8.03
CA TYR A 51 -1.54 -12.24 9.26
C TYR A 51 -2.46 -11.02 9.10
N ASP A 52 -3.49 -11.13 8.24
CA ASP A 52 -4.52 -10.09 8.04
C ASP A 52 -3.97 -8.70 7.64
N GLY A 53 -2.77 -8.66 7.06
CA GLY A 53 -2.19 -7.44 6.52
C GLY A 53 -2.58 -7.17 5.06
N TYR A 54 -2.08 -6.06 4.51
CA TYR A 54 -2.26 -5.71 3.10
C TYR A 54 -0.92 -5.31 2.47
N ALA A 55 -0.50 -6.02 1.42
CA ALA A 55 0.76 -5.78 0.72
C ALA A 55 0.57 -5.01 -0.59
N PHE A 56 1.54 -4.14 -0.89
CA PHE A 56 1.60 -3.30 -2.08
C PHE A 56 2.95 -3.47 -2.78
N TYR A 57 2.92 -3.60 -4.11
CA TYR A 57 4.13 -3.91 -4.89
C TYR A 57 5.11 -2.74 -4.93
N GLY A 58 4.66 -1.51 -4.68
CA GLY A 58 5.53 -0.33 -4.63
C GLY A 58 6.28 -0.13 -5.94
N ARG A 59 7.61 -0.21 -5.88
CA ARG A 59 8.50 -0.17 -7.06
C ARG A 59 9.10 -1.55 -7.39
N PHE A 60 8.52 -2.62 -6.82
CA PHE A 60 8.99 -4.02 -6.81
C PHE A 60 10.29 -4.26 -6.04
N ASP A 61 11.34 -3.48 -6.30
CA ASP A 61 12.58 -3.51 -5.50
C ASP A 61 12.36 -3.01 -4.06
N ASN A 62 11.31 -2.20 -3.87
CA ASN A 62 10.76 -1.75 -2.61
C ASN A 62 9.26 -2.02 -2.60
N MET A 63 8.83 -2.89 -1.70
CA MET A 63 7.43 -3.25 -1.46
C MET A 63 7.07 -2.85 -0.03
N TYR A 64 5.81 -2.57 0.24
CA TYR A 64 5.40 -2.21 1.60
C TYR A 64 4.06 -2.83 1.96
N ALA A 65 3.79 -2.94 3.26
CA ALA A 65 2.55 -3.52 3.75
C ALA A 65 2.07 -2.87 5.03
N VAL A 66 0.75 -2.82 5.21
CA VAL A 66 0.12 -2.52 6.51
C VAL A 66 -0.03 -3.83 7.27
N VAL A 67 0.51 -3.88 8.49
CA VAL A 67 0.82 -5.12 9.20
C VAL A 67 0.56 -5.00 10.70
N ASN A 68 -0.54 -4.33 11.10
CA ASN A 68 -0.86 -3.98 12.49
C ASN A 68 -0.69 -5.12 13.52
N GLU A 69 -1.02 -6.36 13.16
CA GLU A 69 -0.96 -7.52 14.08
C GLU A 69 0.28 -8.40 13.88
N ILE A 70 1.15 -8.09 12.93
CA ILE A 70 2.35 -8.89 12.68
C ILE A 70 3.40 -8.59 13.76
N ASP A 71 3.80 -9.59 14.52
CA ASP A 71 5.05 -9.51 15.30
C ASP A 71 6.21 -9.31 14.31
N PRO A 72 7.00 -8.23 14.41
CA PRO A 72 8.10 -7.97 13.50
C PRO A 72 9.10 -9.14 13.36
N THR A 73 9.27 -9.97 14.38
CA THR A 73 10.13 -11.17 14.32
C THR A 73 9.61 -12.23 13.34
N ALA A 74 8.33 -12.21 13.00
CA ALA A 74 7.75 -13.09 11.97
C ALA A 74 8.41 -12.86 10.60
N PHE A 75 8.93 -11.65 10.32
CA PHE A 75 9.64 -11.36 9.07
C PHE A 75 10.95 -12.15 8.91
N GLU A 76 11.56 -12.66 9.98
CA GLU A 76 12.71 -13.56 9.87
C GLU A 76 12.37 -14.85 9.09
N ARG A 77 11.11 -15.32 9.22
CA ARG A 77 10.61 -16.47 8.45
C ARG A 77 10.43 -16.10 6.98
N PHE A 78 9.95 -14.90 6.70
CA PHE A 78 9.84 -14.39 5.34
C PHE A 78 11.21 -14.24 4.68
N GLN A 79 12.17 -13.57 5.33
CA GLN A 79 13.55 -13.44 4.85
C GLN A 79 14.18 -14.80 4.54
N ARG A 80 14.00 -15.78 5.44
CA ARG A 80 14.44 -17.17 5.23
C ARG A 80 13.79 -17.83 4.03
N ARG A 81 12.48 -17.64 3.81
CA ARG A 81 11.77 -18.13 2.59
C ARG A 81 12.41 -17.50 1.36
N VAL A 82 12.64 -16.19 1.38
CA VAL A 82 13.23 -15.47 0.24
C VAL A 82 14.62 -16.01 -0.08
N ARG A 83 15.54 -16.06 0.90
CA ARG A 83 16.91 -16.58 0.69
C ARG A 83 16.94 -18.02 0.16
N ASN A 84 15.97 -18.85 0.55
CA ASN A 84 15.93 -20.25 0.13
C ASN A 84 15.32 -20.44 -1.27
N SER A 85 14.47 -19.52 -1.72
CA SER A 85 13.71 -19.65 -2.98
C SER A 85 14.18 -18.72 -4.09
N TYR A 86 14.90 -17.65 -3.77
CA TYR A 86 15.29 -16.61 -4.71
C TYR A 86 16.80 -16.37 -4.68
N PRO A 87 17.39 -15.91 -5.80
CA PRO A 87 18.82 -15.58 -5.89
C PRO A 87 19.17 -14.21 -5.26
N VAL A 88 18.30 -13.67 -4.40
CA VAL A 88 18.43 -12.38 -3.71
C VAL A 88 18.01 -12.53 -2.25
N THR A 89 18.40 -11.58 -1.41
CA THR A 89 17.89 -11.43 -0.04
C THR A 89 17.06 -10.15 0.08
N VAL A 90 16.29 -10.04 1.17
CA VAL A 90 15.51 -8.83 1.46
C VAL A 90 15.79 -8.34 2.87
N SER A 91 15.95 -7.03 3.01
CA SER A 91 15.91 -6.34 4.29
C SER A 91 14.50 -5.81 4.56
N VAL A 92 14.15 -5.74 5.84
CA VAL A 92 12.84 -5.33 6.34
C VAL A 92 13.01 -4.21 7.35
N GLY A 93 12.37 -3.07 7.09
CA GLY A 93 12.16 -2.01 8.08
C GLY A 93 10.74 -2.07 8.57
N VAL A 94 10.52 -1.98 9.88
CA VAL A 94 9.17 -1.85 10.45
C VAL A 94 9.07 -0.50 11.11
N GLY A 95 8.03 0.27 10.79
CA GLY A 95 7.74 1.57 11.39
C GLY A 95 6.35 1.58 12.00
N ARG A 96 6.22 2.42 13.04
CA ARG A 96 4.99 2.61 13.81
C ARG A 96 4.78 4.09 14.01
N ALA A 97 3.61 4.60 13.65
CA ALA A 97 3.26 6.01 13.82
C ALA A 97 1.75 6.20 13.82
N SER A 98 1.31 7.45 13.99
CA SER A 98 -0.10 7.82 13.99
C SER A 98 -0.71 7.87 12.58
N THR A 99 0.12 8.12 11.56
CA THR A 99 -0.30 8.15 10.16
C THR A 99 0.44 7.09 9.32
N PRO A 100 -0.18 6.61 8.23
CA PRO A 100 0.47 5.71 7.27
C PRO A 100 1.79 6.26 6.69
N VAL A 101 1.83 7.56 6.38
CA VAL A 101 3.03 8.22 5.82
C VAL A 101 4.17 8.20 6.85
N GLU A 102 3.92 8.67 8.08
CA GLU A 102 4.92 8.67 9.14
C GLU A 102 5.43 7.25 9.45
N ALA A 103 4.54 6.25 9.46
CA ALA A 103 4.94 4.88 9.75
C ALA A 103 5.86 4.32 8.66
N LEU A 104 5.61 4.66 7.38
CA LEU A 104 6.49 4.29 6.28
C LEU A 104 7.81 5.07 6.29
N ASP A 105 7.80 6.34 6.70
CA ASP A 105 9.00 7.16 6.86
C ASP A 105 9.91 6.56 7.95
N VAL A 106 9.36 6.20 9.11
CA VAL A 106 10.11 5.52 10.19
C VAL A 106 10.70 4.18 9.69
N ALA A 107 9.93 3.37 8.96
CA ALA A 107 10.43 2.13 8.38
C ALA A 107 11.59 2.37 7.40
N SER A 108 11.50 3.43 6.62
CA SER A 108 12.51 3.84 5.63
C SER A 108 13.79 4.33 6.30
N GLU A 109 13.69 5.22 7.28
CA GLU A 109 14.82 5.74 8.05
C GLU A 109 15.59 4.63 8.75
N ARG A 110 14.89 3.64 9.30
CA ARG A 110 15.49 2.47 9.95
C ARG A 110 16.35 1.65 8.98
N LEU A 111 15.86 1.40 7.77
CA LEU A 111 16.65 0.71 6.74
C LEU A 111 17.83 1.57 6.25
N GLN A 112 17.63 2.87 6.07
CA GLN A 112 18.68 3.79 5.63
C GLN A 112 19.82 3.89 6.66
N ALA A 113 19.47 3.88 7.95
CA ALA A 113 20.44 3.87 9.05
C ALA A 113 21.28 2.58 9.09
N ALA A 114 20.73 1.47 8.61
CA ALA A 114 21.44 0.19 8.51
C ALA A 114 22.38 0.08 7.29
N GLY A 115 22.31 1.04 6.35
CA GLY A 115 23.19 1.11 5.20
C GLY A 115 22.47 1.27 3.86
N SER A 116 23.25 1.56 2.82
CA SER A 116 22.74 1.75 1.46
C SER A 116 22.03 0.50 0.94
N ALA A 117 21.00 0.69 0.11
CA ALA A 117 20.33 -0.39 -0.63
C ALA A 117 21.27 -1.14 -1.60
N GLN A 118 22.41 -0.52 -1.96
CA GLN A 118 23.43 -1.07 -2.86
C GLN A 118 24.72 -1.44 -2.11
N ASP A 119 24.67 -1.54 -0.78
CA ASP A 119 25.79 -2.04 0.01
C ASP A 119 25.76 -3.58 0.00
N GLY A 120 26.76 -4.20 -0.65
CA GLY A 120 26.86 -5.66 -0.76
C GLY A 120 27.04 -6.40 0.57
N ASP A 121 27.46 -5.68 1.62
CA ASP A 121 27.61 -6.20 2.98
C ASP A 121 26.30 -6.08 3.79
N ARG A 122 25.35 -5.23 3.37
CA ARG A 122 24.04 -5.09 4.01
C ARG A 122 23.08 -6.17 3.51
N ARG A 123 22.88 -7.21 4.32
CA ARG A 123 22.04 -8.37 3.96
C ARG A 123 21.07 -8.74 5.06
N GLU A 124 19.83 -9.02 4.67
CA GLU A 124 18.78 -9.54 5.55
C GLU A 124 18.62 -8.71 6.84
N VAL A 125 18.79 -7.39 6.78
CA VAL A 125 18.60 -6.53 7.94
C VAL A 125 17.13 -6.60 8.35
N LEU A 126 16.87 -6.85 9.62
CA LEU A 126 15.55 -6.68 10.23
C LEU A 126 15.61 -5.47 11.18
N ALA A 127 15.25 -4.31 10.67
CA ALA A 127 15.32 -3.03 11.38
C ALA A 127 13.98 -2.72 12.06
N VAL A 128 13.90 -3.11 13.33
CA VAL A 128 12.73 -2.90 14.21
C VAL A 128 13.17 -2.03 15.38
N GLY A 129 12.42 -0.99 15.68
CA GLY A 129 12.69 -0.13 16.83
C GLY A 129 12.39 -0.84 18.14
N SER A 130 13.09 -0.42 19.19
CA SER A 130 12.93 -0.89 20.57
C SER A 130 11.67 -0.37 21.27
N ASP A 131 10.71 0.19 20.53
CA ASP A 131 9.51 0.80 21.11
C ASP A 131 8.64 -0.28 21.78
N GLU A 132 8.22 -0.02 23.02
CA GLU A 132 7.30 -0.86 23.81
C GLU A 132 6.03 -1.20 23.00
N PRO A 133 5.33 -2.30 23.31
CA PRO A 133 4.12 -2.67 22.59
C PRO A 133 3.09 -1.54 22.70
N VAL A 134 2.93 -0.78 21.62
CA VAL A 134 1.79 0.10 21.44
C VAL A 134 0.69 -0.75 20.84
N GLU A 135 -0.48 -0.80 21.48
CA GLU A 135 -1.64 -1.44 20.88
C GLU A 135 -1.91 -0.78 19.52
N ALA A 136 -1.85 -1.59 18.46
CA ALA A 136 -2.17 -1.12 17.13
C ALA A 136 -3.65 -0.72 17.13
N GLY A 137 -3.93 0.49 16.64
CA GLY A 137 -5.30 0.97 16.54
C GLY A 137 -5.98 0.46 15.26
N SER A 138 -7.21 0.92 15.03
CA SER A 138 -7.94 0.60 13.82
C SER A 138 -7.28 1.19 12.56
N VAL A 139 -7.42 0.47 11.45
CA VAL A 139 -7.04 0.91 10.11
C VAL A 139 -8.28 1.37 9.36
N THR A 140 -8.18 2.50 8.68
CA THR A 140 -9.18 2.96 7.70
C THR A 140 -8.68 2.63 6.29
N VAL A 141 -9.49 1.92 5.52
CA VAL A 141 -9.20 1.58 4.11
C VAL A 141 -10.26 2.19 3.20
N GLY A 142 -9.82 2.98 2.22
CA GLY A 142 -10.63 3.44 1.11
C GLY A 142 -10.37 2.59 -0.13
N HIS A 143 -11.38 1.87 -0.61
CA HIS A 143 -11.33 1.14 -1.87
C HIS A 143 -12.00 1.99 -2.96
N PHE A 144 -11.20 2.64 -3.78
CA PHE A 144 -11.63 3.47 -4.91
C PHE A 144 -11.68 2.65 -6.21
N ASP A 145 -12.65 2.96 -7.07
CA ASP A 145 -12.64 2.56 -8.47
C ASP A 145 -13.14 3.70 -9.39
N VAL A 146 -13.01 3.50 -10.71
CA VAL A 146 -13.49 4.47 -11.71
C VAL A 146 -14.93 4.13 -12.10
N VAL A 147 -15.81 5.12 -12.04
CA VAL A 147 -17.21 4.94 -12.43
C VAL A 147 -17.30 4.68 -13.94
N ASP A 148 -17.89 3.54 -14.32
CA ASP A 148 -18.09 3.09 -15.70
C ASP A 148 -16.80 3.12 -16.55
N VAL A 149 -15.67 2.64 -16.01
CA VAL A 149 -14.41 2.55 -16.78
C VAL A 149 -14.59 1.77 -18.09
N THR A 150 -15.40 0.72 -18.07
CA THR A 150 -15.62 -0.14 -19.24
C THR A 150 -16.32 0.62 -20.37
N GLY A 151 -17.47 1.22 -20.08
CA GLY A 151 -18.25 1.94 -21.08
C GLY A 151 -17.62 3.27 -21.49
N SER A 152 -16.93 3.97 -20.58
CA SER A 152 -16.33 5.28 -20.85
C SER A 152 -14.96 5.21 -21.53
N LEU A 153 -14.15 4.20 -21.21
CA LEU A 153 -12.76 4.08 -21.66
C LEU A 153 -12.47 2.75 -22.38
N THR A 154 -12.64 1.61 -21.70
CA THR A 154 -12.16 0.29 -22.19
C THR A 154 -12.77 -0.11 -23.54
N ASP A 155 -14.07 0.11 -23.74
CA ASP A 155 -14.76 -0.24 -24.99
C ASP A 155 -14.54 0.79 -26.12
N ARG A 156 -13.87 1.91 -25.82
CA ARG A 156 -13.72 3.05 -26.73
C ARG A 156 -12.29 3.40 -27.10
N ARG A 157 -11.31 2.94 -26.32
CA ARG A 157 -9.89 3.29 -26.46
C ARG A 157 -9.04 2.02 -26.40
N ASN A 158 -7.83 2.09 -26.94
CA ASN A 158 -6.89 0.97 -26.83
C ASN A 158 -6.35 0.85 -25.38
N ALA A 159 -5.84 -0.33 -25.03
CA ALA A 159 -5.41 -0.64 -23.67
C ALA A 159 -4.32 0.30 -23.13
N VAL A 160 -3.45 0.84 -23.98
CA VAL A 160 -2.40 1.77 -23.56
C VAL A 160 -3.00 3.13 -23.16
N ASP A 161 -3.92 3.66 -23.96
CA ASP A 161 -4.59 4.92 -23.66
C ASP A 161 -5.44 4.84 -22.39
N VAL A 162 -6.11 3.70 -22.16
CA VAL A 162 -6.82 3.42 -20.90
C VAL A 162 -5.83 3.40 -19.73
N THR A 163 -4.71 2.69 -19.90
CA THR A 163 -3.65 2.64 -18.88
C THR A 163 -3.12 4.03 -18.53
N LEU A 164 -2.89 4.90 -19.50
CA LEU A 164 -2.42 6.27 -19.27
C LEU A 164 -3.46 7.10 -18.50
N ALA A 165 -4.74 6.96 -18.84
CA ALA A 165 -5.83 7.64 -18.15
C ALA A 165 -5.93 7.20 -16.68
N ILE A 166 -5.96 5.89 -16.42
CA ILE A 166 -6.02 5.33 -15.06
C ILE A 166 -4.79 5.71 -14.24
N ARG A 167 -3.59 5.67 -14.84
CA ARG A 167 -2.36 6.08 -14.15
C ARG A 167 -2.38 7.56 -13.77
N ARG A 168 -2.92 8.44 -14.63
CA ARG A 168 -3.05 9.86 -14.31
C ARG A 168 -4.00 10.09 -13.13
N ALA A 169 -5.21 9.53 -13.17
CA ALA A 169 -6.16 9.63 -12.06
C ALA A 169 -5.59 9.05 -10.76
N THR A 170 -4.91 7.91 -10.84
CA THR A 170 -4.25 7.31 -9.67
C THR A 170 -3.18 8.24 -9.11
N LEU A 171 -2.35 8.85 -9.96
CA LEU A 171 -1.30 9.76 -9.49
C LEU A 171 -1.89 10.98 -8.79
N GLU A 172 -2.95 11.59 -9.34
CA GLU A 172 -3.65 12.70 -8.70
C GLU A 172 -4.22 12.28 -7.33
N LEU A 173 -4.93 11.14 -7.27
CA LEU A 173 -5.52 10.63 -6.04
C LEU A 173 -4.46 10.37 -4.96
N VAL A 174 -3.41 9.63 -5.30
CA VAL A 174 -2.34 9.24 -4.36
C VAL A 174 -1.59 10.48 -3.88
N THR A 175 -1.35 11.45 -4.77
CA THR A 175 -0.65 12.70 -4.41
C THR A 175 -1.50 13.54 -3.45
N TYR A 176 -2.78 13.72 -3.77
CA TYR A 176 -3.71 14.50 -2.95
C TYR A 176 -3.90 13.89 -1.56
N LEU A 177 -4.22 12.58 -1.49
CA LEU A 177 -4.38 11.87 -0.22
C LEU A 177 -3.11 11.89 0.64
N ARG A 178 -1.93 11.83 0.02
CA ARG A 178 -0.66 11.92 0.73
C ARG A 178 -0.39 13.32 1.29
N GLN A 179 -0.72 14.37 0.55
CA GLN A 179 -0.40 15.76 0.92
C GLN A 179 -1.38 16.35 1.93
N GLU A 180 -2.67 16.08 1.76
CA GLU A 180 -3.72 16.68 2.58
C GLU A 180 -4.08 15.83 3.80
N TYR A 181 -3.86 14.51 3.74
CA TYR A 181 -4.41 13.54 4.70
C TYR A 181 -3.42 12.48 5.20
N ASP A 182 -2.11 12.66 4.98
CA ASP A 182 -1.04 11.74 5.39
C ASP A 182 -1.32 10.26 5.09
N SER A 183 -2.04 10.02 4.01
CA SER A 183 -2.48 8.69 3.59
C SER A 183 -1.53 8.10 2.56
N ILE A 184 -1.45 6.78 2.50
CA ILE A 184 -0.76 6.08 1.42
C ILE A 184 -1.80 5.40 0.54
N ALA A 185 -1.62 5.43 -0.78
CA ALA A 185 -2.51 4.79 -1.71
C ALA A 185 -1.75 4.07 -2.82
N HIS A 186 -2.35 3.01 -3.36
CA HIS A 186 -1.71 2.15 -4.34
C HIS A 186 -2.71 1.60 -5.35
N PHE A 187 -2.30 1.58 -6.62
CA PHE A 187 -3.03 0.87 -7.66
C PHE A 187 -2.95 -0.64 -7.41
N VAL A 188 -4.07 -1.35 -7.49
CA VAL A 188 -4.11 -2.80 -7.23
C VAL A 188 -4.61 -3.65 -8.40
N GLY A 189 -5.00 -3.01 -9.52
CA GLY A 189 -5.36 -3.72 -10.75
C GLY A 189 -6.69 -3.26 -11.36
N GLY A 190 -6.78 -3.36 -12.68
CA GLY A 190 -7.91 -2.84 -13.46
C GLY A 190 -7.98 -1.32 -13.33
N ASP A 191 -8.94 -0.86 -12.55
CA ASP A 191 -9.27 0.52 -12.23
C ASP A 191 -9.31 0.79 -10.72
N ASN A 192 -8.79 -0.14 -9.90
CA ASN A 192 -8.93 -0.10 -8.45
C ASN A 192 -7.69 0.54 -7.80
N ILE A 193 -7.94 1.43 -6.85
CA ILE A 193 -6.93 2.04 -5.98
C ILE A 193 -7.33 1.79 -4.54
N ILE A 194 -6.37 1.35 -3.72
CA ILE A 194 -6.57 1.16 -2.29
C ILE A 194 -5.78 2.22 -1.55
N ALA A 195 -6.48 3.00 -0.73
CA ALA A 195 -5.91 3.96 0.19
C ALA A 195 -5.96 3.38 1.62
N VAL A 196 -4.89 3.60 2.36
CA VAL A 196 -4.80 3.40 3.80
C VAL A 196 -4.66 4.78 4.39
N CYS A 197 -5.61 5.14 5.26
CA CYS A 197 -5.77 6.49 5.77
C CYS A 197 -5.68 6.51 7.30
N PRO A 198 -5.22 7.62 7.91
CA PRO A 198 -5.41 7.85 9.33
C PRO A 198 -6.91 8.06 9.65
N ASP A 199 -7.21 8.55 10.85
CA ASP A 199 -8.58 8.82 11.30
C ASP A 199 -9.15 10.10 10.65
N ILE A 200 -9.42 10.02 9.34
CA ILE A 200 -10.03 11.11 8.54
C ILE A 200 -11.55 10.97 8.44
N GLY A 201 -12.24 12.10 8.34
CA GLY A 201 -13.68 12.18 8.20
C GLY A 201 -14.20 11.87 6.79
N PRO A 202 -15.52 11.72 6.61
CA PRO A 202 -16.15 11.46 5.32
C PRO A 202 -15.83 12.49 4.22
N GLY A 203 -15.73 13.78 4.59
CA GLY A 203 -15.45 14.88 3.67
C GLY A 203 -14.12 14.74 2.94
N ALA A 204 -13.10 14.19 3.60
CA ALA A 204 -11.79 13.95 3.00
C ALA A 204 -11.84 13.01 1.79
N PHE A 205 -12.73 12.03 1.81
CA PHE A 205 -12.95 11.12 0.67
C PHE A 205 -13.68 11.82 -0.47
N ASP A 206 -14.62 12.71 -0.16
CA ASP A 206 -15.34 13.49 -1.17
C ASP A 206 -14.39 14.46 -1.87
N ASP A 207 -13.62 15.24 -1.09
CA ASP A 207 -12.61 16.18 -1.58
C ASP A 207 -11.60 15.50 -2.49
N ALA A 208 -11.11 14.30 -2.12
CA ALA A 208 -10.18 13.54 -2.93
C ALA A 208 -10.77 13.13 -4.29
N ILE A 209 -12.05 12.75 -4.32
CA ILE A 209 -12.72 12.43 -5.58
C ILE A 209 -12.97 13.72 -6.40
N GLU A 210 -13.33 14.83 -5.76
CA GLU A 210 -13.54 16.12 -6.46
C GLU A 210 -12.24 16.62 -7.10
N HIS A 211 -11.12 16.51 -6.39
CA HIS A 211 -9.79 16.85 -6.90
C HIS A 211 -9.45 16.04 -8.15
N VAL A 212 -9.62 14.72 -8.11
CA VAL A 212 -9.34 13.85 -9.28
C VAL A 212 -10.25 14.19 -10.46
N ASN A 213 -11.54 14.43 -10.21
CA ASN A 213 -12.48 14.81 -11.25
C ASN A 213 -12.07 16.14 -11.90
N ALA A 214 -11.73 17.15 -11.10
CA ALA A 214 -11.30 18.45 -11.59
C ALA A 214 -10.03 18.37 -12.45
N GLU A 215 -9.03 17.59 -12.03
CA GLU A 215 -7.72 17.49 -12.71
C GLU A 215 -7.73 16.58 -13.94
N THR A 216 -8.61 15.58 -13.98
CA THR A 216 -8.54 14.51 -14.99
C THR A 216 -9.84 14.29 -15.76
N GLY A 217 -10.97 14.78 -15.26
CA GLY A 217 -12.31 14.47 -15.76
C GLY A 217 -12.75 13.04 -15.50
N ILE A 218 -12.04 12.29 -14.65
CA ILE A 218 -12.37 10.91 -14.28
C ILE A 218 -13.17 10.94 -12.98
N GLU A 219 -14.36 10.35 -13.03
CA GLU A 219 -15.21 10.17 -11.86
C GLU A 219 -14.79 8.92 -11.08
N LEU A 220 -14.58 9.07 -9.78
CA LEU A 220 -14.31 7.97 -8.87
C LEU A 220 -15.50 7.74 -7.94
N GLN A 221 -15.57 6.54 -7.37
CA GLN A 221 -16.39 6.23 -6.21
C GLN A 221 -15.54 5.45 -5.20
N VAL A 222 -15.95 5.44 -3.94
CA VAL A 222 -15.20 4.80 -2.87
C VAL A 222 -16.10 4.06 -1.90
N GLY A 223 -15.69 2.83 -1.58
CA GLY A 223 -16.15 2.13 -0.39
C GLY A 223 -15.13 2.29 0.72
N VAL A 224 -15.58 2.68 1.91
CA VAL A 224 -14.72 2.86 3.08
C VAL A 224 -15.00 1.76 4.10
N GLY A 225 -13.95 1.25 4.72
CA GLY A 225 -14.03 0.27 5.79
C GLY A 225 -13.06 0.61 6.92
N ARG A 226 -13.42 0.20 8.14
CA ARG A 226 -12.62 0.47 9.35
C ARG A 226 -12.60 -0.76 10.23
N GLY A 227 -11.41 -1.25 10.56
CA GLY A 227 -11.24 -2.50 11.32
C GLY A 227 -9.92 -2.55 12.08
N PRO A 228 -9.71 -3.55 12.94
CA PRO A 228 -8.46 -3.74 13.68
C PRO A 228 -7.27 -4.07 12.75
N THR A 229 -7.54 -4.71 11.62
CA THR A 229 -6.56 -5.11 10.62
C THR A 229 -6.87 -4.52 9.25
N ALA A 230 -5.85 -4.46 8.39
CA ALA A 230 -6.02 -3.99 7.03
C ALA A 230 -6.92 -4.93 6.21
N HIS A 231 -6.91 -6.24 6.48
CA HIS A 231 -7.80 -7.19 5.85
C HIS A 231 -9.27 -6.95 6.20
N VAL A 232 -9.60 -6.81 7.49
CA VAL A 232 -10.98 -6.54 7.93
C VAL A 232 -11.49 -5.20 7.37
N ALA A 233 -10.66 -4.16 7.46
CA ALA A 233 -11.01 -2.85 6.89
C ALA A 233 -11.20 -2.92 5.36
N GLY A 234 -10.34 -3.68 4.66
CA GLY A 234 -10.42 -3.91 3.22
C GLY A 234 -11.69 -4.66 2.79
N ASP A 235 -12.09 -5.69 3.53
CA ASP A 235 -13.32 -6.44 3.26
C ASP A 235 -14.57 -5.56 3.42
N GLU A 236 -14.60 -4.74 4.47
CA GLU A 236 -15.69 -3.76 4.67
C GLU A 236 -15.73 -2.71 3.56
N ALA A 237 -14.55 -2.18 3.18
CA ALA A 237 -14.40 -1.23 2.08
C ALA A 237 -14.89 -1.83 0.76
N LYS A 238 -14.53 -3.08 0.47
CA LYS A 238 -14.97 -3.80 -0.73
C LYS A 238 -16.49 -3.99 -0.73
N ALA A 239 -17.07 -4.43 0.39
CA ALA A 239 -18.52 -4.58 0.51
C ALA A 239 -19.26 -3.23 0.36
N ALA A 240 -18.67 -2.14 0.84
CA ALA A 240 -19.19 -0.79 0.66
C ALA A 240 -19.12 -0.34 -0.80
N LEU A 241 -18.02 -0.62 -1.50
CA LEU A 241 -17.85 -0.30 -2.92
C LEU A 241 -18.87 -1.03 -3.80
N GLU A 242 -19.20 -2.29 -3.51
CA GLU A 242 -20.28 -2.99 -4.22
C GLU A 242 -21.65 -2.32 -4.01
N ARG A 243 -21.88 -1.68 -2.85
CA ARG A 243 -23.08 -0.86 -2.63
C ARG A 243 -23.05 0.45 -3.41
N CYS A 244 -21.88 1.07 -3.60
CA CYS A 244 -21.71 2.21 -4.51
C CYS A 244 -22.19 1.83 -5.91
N ARG A 245 -21.61 0.76 -6.47
CA ARG A 245 -21.95 0.19 -7.80
C ARG A 245 -23.44 -0.14 -7.95
N ALA A 246 -24.06 -0.72 -6.92
CA ALA A 246 -25.47 -1.10 -6.96
C ALA A 246 -26.45 0.08 -6.85
N THR A 247 -26.05 1.18 -6.19
CA THR A 247 -26.96 2.31 -5.89
C THR A 247 -26.65 3.59 -6.66
N GLY A 248 -25.51 3.64 -7.37
CA GLY A 248 -25.00 4.87 -7.98
C GLY A 248 -24.51 5.90 -6.97
N ALA A 249 -24.32 5.50 -5.71
CA ALA A 249 -23.76 6.39 -4.70
C ALA A 249 -22.25 6.47 -4.84
N ARG A 250 -21.70 7.67 -4.68
CA ARG A 250 -20.26 7.93 -4.80
C ARG A 250 -19.46 7.45 -3.60
N ILE A 251 -20.05 7.49 -2.40
CA ILE A 251 -19.37 7.14 -1.14
C ILE A 251 -20.26 6.24 -0.29
N ARG A 252 -19.71 5.15 0.26
CA ARG A 252 -20.37 4.25 1.23
C ARG A 252 -19.40 3.78 2.31
N GLY A 253 -19.94 3.39 3.47
CA GLY A 253 -19.16 2.79 4.56
C GLY A 253 -18.51 3.79 5.53
N VAL A 254 -18.94 5.05 5.48
CA VAL A 254 -18.40 6.15 6.31
C VAL A 254 -19.04 6.27 7.69
N ASP A 255 -20.03 5.43 8.02
CA ASP A 255 -20.80 5.51 9.27
C ASP A 255 -19.97 5.27 10.54
N LYS A 256 -18.78 4.67 10.39
CA LYS A 256 -17.83 4.36 11.47
C LYS A 256 -16.65 5.34 11.55
N LEU A 257 -16.61 6.34 10.67
CA LEU A 257 -15.55 7.35 10.65
C LEU A 257 -15.81 8.43 11.71
N PRO A 258 -14.76 9.14 12.16
CA PRO A 258 -14.95 10.39 12.89
C PRO A 258 -15.76 11.39 12.05
N ALA A 259 -16.40 12.36 12.71
CA ALA A 259 -17.00 13.49 12.00
C ALA A 259 -15.90 14.33 11.34
N ASP A 260 -16.26 15.07 10.29
CA ASP A 260 -15.38 16.09 9.72
C ASP A 260 -15.08 17.16 10.79
N ASP A 261 -13.85 17.66 10.80
CA ASP A 261 -13.39 18.75 11.70
C ASP A 261 -13.99 20.12 11.32
#